data_AF-A0A963PCQ5-F1
#
_entry.id   AF-A0A963PCQ5-F1
#
_cell.length_a   1.000
_cell.length_b   1.000
_cell.length_c   1.000
_cell.angle_alpha   90.00
_cell.angle_beta   90.00
_cell.angle_gamma   90.00
#
_symmetry.space_group_name_H-M   'P 1'
#
loop_
_entity.id
_entity.type
_entity.pdbx_description
1 polymer ?
#
loop_
_entity_poly.entity_id
_entity_poly.type
_entity_poly.pdbx_seq_one_letter_code
_entity_poly.pdbx_strand_id
1 'polypeptide(L)'
;TVRSLAVRELTASNAWRMLTKEFLVSVMNGTIFVLIGFAIAFIWFGDLTLAWVFSVAMLINLMAAGLAGIAIPLAIDRFGSDPAVSSGVFLTTVTDVVGFLSFLGLAVYVLN
;
A
#
# COMPACT_ATOMS: atom_id res chain seq x y z
N THR A 1 -18.55 11.82 -5.09
CA THR A 1 -19.57 11.12 -5.91
C THR A 1 -19.11 9.73 -6.33
N VAL A 2 -17.85 9.50 -6.75
CA VAL A 2 -17.35 8.13 -7.10
C VAL A 2 -17.14 7.21 -5.87
N ARG A 3 -16.60 7.72 -4.75
CA ARG A 3 -16.40 6.91 -3.52
C ARG A 3 -17.71 6.46 -2.84
N SER A 4 -18.76 7.28 -2.85
CA SER A 4 -20.06 6.92 -2.28
C SER A 4 -20.83 5.88 -3.11
N LEU A 5 -20.54 5.79 -4.41
CA LEU A 5 -21.02 4.73 -5.31
C LEU A 5 -20.29 3.40 -5.01
N ALA A 6 -18.98 3.44 -4.81
CA ALA A 6 -18.19 2.26 -4.47
C ALA A 6 -18.60 1.64 -3.11
N VAL A 7 -18.86 2.47 -2.09
CA VAL A 7 -19.34 1.98 -0.77
C VAL A 7 -20.70 1.28 -0.88
N ARG A 8 -21.58 1.71 -1.81
CA ARG A 8 -22.89 1.06 -2.03
C ARG A 8 -22.81 -0.25 -2.82
N GLU A 9 -21.83 -0.42 -3.71
CA GLU A 9 -21.57 -1.70 -4.40
C GLU A 9 -20.71 -2.68 -3.58
N LEU A 10 -19.98 -2.17 -2.59
CA LEU A 10 -19.17 -2.93 -1.63
C LEU A 10 -20.06 -3.63 -0.59
N THR A 11 -20.80 -4.65 -1.02
CA THR A 11 -21.43 -5.57 -0.08
C THR A 11 -20.36 -6.43 0.59
N ALA A 12 -20.53 -6.77 1.87
CA ALA A 12 -19.59 -7.62 2.61
C ALA A 12 -19.28 -8.97 1.92
N SER A 13 -20.21 -9.50 1.10
CA SER A 13 -19.98 -10.73 0.31
C SER A 13 -19.01 -10.55 -0.85
N ASN A 14 -18.89 -9.33 -1.42
CA ASN A 14 -17.99 -9.01 -2.52
C ASN A 14 -16.65 -8.42 -2.05
N ALA A 15 -16.57 -8.01 -0.79
CA ALA A 15 -15.37 -7.40 -0.20
C ALA A 15 -14.11 -8.27 -0.38
N TRP A 16 -14.22 -9.59 -0.13
CA TRP A 16 -13.08 -10.51 -0.28
C TRP A 16 -12.61 -10.63 -1.73
N ARG A 17 -13.54 -10.66 -2.68
CA ARG A 17 -13.24 -10.71 -4.12
C ARG A 17 -12.60 -9.41 -4.60
N MET A 18 -13.02 -8.26 -4.07
CA MET A 18 -12.40 -6.97 -4.40
C MET A 18 -11.02 -6.82 -3.77
N LEU A 19 -10.85 -7.20 -2.50
CA LEU A 19 -9.55 -7.19 -1.82
C LEU A 19 -8.51 -8.02 -2.57
N THR A 20 -8.86 -9.26 -2.97
CA THR A 20 -7.95 -10.12 -3.72
C THR A 20 -7.64 -9.56 -5.11
N LYS A 21 -8.63 -8.98 -5.80
CA LYS A 21 -8.41 -8.32 -7.10
C LYS A 21 -7.48 -7.11 -6.98
N GLU A 22 -7.69 -6.23 -6.00
CA GLU A 22 -6.82 -5.07 -5.81
C GLU A 22 -5.43 -5.43 -5.31
N PHE A 23 -5.32 -6.46 -4.48
CA PHE A 23 -4.01 -7.00 -4.12
C PHE A 23 -3.24 -7.42 -5.37
N LEU A 24 -3.90 -8.13 -6.29
CA LEU A 24 -3.29 -8.55 -7.55
C LEU A 24 -2.86 -7.34 -8.40
N VAL A 25 -3.75 -6.34 -8.54
CA VAL A 25 -3.45 -5.08 -9.26
C VAL A 25 -2.27 -4.34 -8.61
N SER A 26 -2.22 -4.30 -7.28
CA SER A 26 -1.14 -3.67 -6.52
C SER A 26 0.19 -4.38 -6.70
N VAL A 27 0.22 -5.71 -6.80
CA VAL A 27 1.43 -6.48 -7.10
C VAL A 27 1.89 -6.25 -8.54
N MET A 28 0.96 -6.26 -9.50
CA MET A 28 1.27 -6.01 -10.91
C MET A 28 1.85 -4.61 -11.11
N ASN A 29 1.20 -3.58 -10.58
CA ASN A 29 1.68 -2.21 -10.62
C ASN A 29 2.98 -2.05 -9.82
N GLY A 30 3.03 -2.68 -8.64
CA GLY A 30 4.19 -2.67 -7.75
C GLY A 30 5.46 -3.15 -8.46
N THR A 31 5.36 -4.14 -9.33
CA THR A 31 6.50 -4.63 -10.12
C THR A 31 7.13 -3.54 -10.99
N ILE A 32 6.31 -2.67 -11.60
CA ILE A 32 6.81 -1.54 -12.40
C ILE A 32 7.51 -0.53 -11.49
N PHE A 33 6.90 -0.23 -10.33
CA PHE A 33 7.49 0.68 -9.35
C PHE A 33 8.76 0.14 -8.70
N VAL A 34 8.94 -1.17 -8.58
CA VAL A 34 10.20 -1.79 -8.14
C VAL A 34 11.32 -1.49 -9.13
N LEU A 35 11.07 -1.65 -10.43
CA LEU A 35 12.08 -1.40 -11.47
C LEU A 35 12.47 0.08 -11.51
N ILE A 36 11.47 0.97 -11.50
CA ILE A 36 11.70 2.42 -11.50
C ILE A 36 12.40 2.85 -10.20
N GLY A 37 11.90 2.38 -9.05
CA GLY A 37 12.47 2.65 -7.74
C GLY A 37 13.91 2.19 -7.63
N PHE A 38 14.24 1.03 -8.20
CA PHE A 38 15.58 0.47 -8.17
C PHE A 38 16.53 1.33 -9.00
N ALA A 39 16.12 1.69 -10.23
CA ALA A 39 16.92 2.55 -11.09
C ALA A 39 17.19 3.91 -10.42
N ILE A 40 16.16 4.54 -9.84
CA ILE A 40 16.30 5.83 -9.15
C ILE A 40 17.22 5.70 -7.93
N ALA A 41 16.98 4.70 -7.07
CA ALA A 41 17.78 4.50 -5.87
C ALA A 41 19.24 4.17 -6.20
N PHE A 42 19.48 3.35 -7.23
CA PHE A 42 20.83 3.03 -7.66
C PHE A 42 21.57 4.25 -8.21
N ILE A 43 20.90 5.08 -9.02
CA ILE A 43 21.48 6.34 -9.53
C ILE A 43 21.82 7.30 -8.38
N TRP A 44 20.98 7.35 -7.35
CA TRP A 44 21.15 8.30 -6.25
C TRP A 44 22.23 7.86 -5.25
N PHE A 45 22.20 6.59 -4.86
CA PHE A 45 23.02 6.08 -3.77
C PHE A 45 24.29 5.38 -4.26
N GLY A 46 24.32 4.92 -5.51
CA GLY A 46 25.43 4.13 -6.05
C GLY A 46 25.61 2.75 -5.40
N ASP A 47 24.75 2.39 -4.44
CA ASP A 47 24.81 1.14 -3.69
C ASP A 47 23.70 0.19 -4.14
N LEU A 48 24.10 -0.99 -4.63
CA LEU A 48 23.19 -2.01 -5.16
C LEU A 48 22.29 -2.60 -4.07
N THR A 49 22.82 -2.75 -2.86
CA THR A 49 22.12 -3.31 -1.70
C THR A 49 21.04 -2.35 -1.24
N LEU A 50 21.38 -1.07 -1.10
CA LEU A 50 20.44 -0.04 -0.69
C LEU A 50 19.34 0.18 -1.74
N ALA A 51 19.69 0.08 -3.03
CA ALA A 51 18.71 0.15 -4.12
C ALA A 51 17.69 -1.00 -4.04
N TRP A 52 18.14 -2.23 -3.76
CA TRP A 52 17.24 -3.37 -3.54
C TRP A 52 16.36 -3.20 -2.31
N VAL A 53 16.95 -2.77 -1.18
CA VAL A 53 16.22 -2.50 0.07
C VAL A 53 15.10 -1.48 -0.18
N PHE A 54 15.41 -0.36 -0.85
CA PHE A 54 14.44 0.67 -1.18
C PHE A 54 13.30 0.14 -2.06
N SER A 55 13.61 -0.57 -3.13
CA SER A 55 12.60 -1.05 -4.08
C SER A 55 11.69 -2.11 -3.48
N VAL A 56 12.24 -3.02 -2.67
CA VAL A 56 11.43 -4.03 -1.97
C VAL A 56 10.55 -3.35 -0.92
N ALA A 57 11.07 -2.37 -0.18
CA ALA A 57 10.27 -1.59 0.77
C ALA A 57 9.12 -0.84 0.08
N MET A 58 9.37 -0.25 -1.09
CA MET A 58 8.33 0.38 -1.91
C MET A 58 7.26 -0.63 -2.36
N LEU A 59 7.65 -1.83 -2.78
CA LEU A 59 6.68 -2.87 -3.16
C LEU A 59 5.75 -3.21 -1.99
N ILE A 60 6.30 -3.42 -0.80
CA ILE A 60 5.52 -3.71 0.42
C ILE A 60 4.57 -2.55 0.73
N ASN A 61 5.06 -1.30 0.62
CA ASN A 61 4.24 -0.13 0.86
C ASN A 61 3.07 -0.02 -0.13
N LEU A 62 3.30 -0.28 -1.42
CA LEU A 62 2.23 -0.27 -2.44
C LEU A 62 1.20 -1.37 -2.20
N MET A 63 1.64 -2.57 -1.81
CA MET A 63 0.74 -3.67 -1.46
C MET A 63 -0.13 -3.31 -0.25
N ALA A 64 0.47 -2.72 0.79
CA ALA A 64 -0.26 -2.26 1.96
C ALA A 64 -1.23 -1.13 1.63
N ALA A 65 -0.83 -0.16 0.78
CA ALA A 65 -1.69 0.92 0.33
C ALA A 65 -2.93 0.40 -0.41
N GLY A 66 -2.77 -0.56 -1.32
CA GLY A 66 -3.88 -1.17 -2.05
C GLY A 66 -4.85 -1.92 -1.15
N LEU A 67 -4.33 -2.72 -0.21
CA LEU A 67 -5.15 -3.42 0.78
C LEU A 67 -5.88 -2.46 1.71
N ALA A 68 -5.17 -1.47 2.25
CA ALA A 68 -5.71 -0.44 3.14
C ALA A 68 -6.77 0.42 2.43
N GLY A 69 -6.60 0.68 1.14
CA GLY A 69 -7.53 1.46 0.31
C GLY A 69 -8.95 0.89 0.25
N ILE A 70 -9.12 -0.42 0.44
CA ILE A 70 -10.43 -1.08 0.55
C ILE A 70 -10.76 -1.43 2.00
N ALA A 71 -9.81 -1.99 2.74
CA ALA A 71 -10.04 -2.49 4.09
C ALA A 71 -10.43 -1.38 5.07
N ILE A 72 -9.81 -0.19 4.98
CA ILE A 72 -10.09 0.93 5.89
C ILE A 72 -11.51 1.48 5.70
N PRO A 73 -11.97 1.84 4.49
CA PRO A 73 -13.36 2.27 4.30
C PRO A 73 -14.38 1.23 4.79
N LEU A 74 -14.15 -0.06 4.50
CA LEU A 74 -15.05 -1.14 4.95
C LEU A 74 -15.07 -1.30 6.47
N ALA A 75 -13.91 -1.18 7.13
CA ALA A 75 -13.83 -1.24 8.58
C ALA A 75 -14.59 -0.07 9.22
N ILE A 76 -14.38 1.15 8.71
CA ILE A 76 -15.04 2.37 9.21
C ILE A 76 -16.57 2.28 9.05
N ASP A 77 -17.04 1.83 7.88
CA ASP A 77 -18.47 1.62 7.60
C ASP A 77 -19.08 0.58 8.56
N ARG A 78 -18.34 -0.51 8.85
CA ARG A 78 -18.77 -1.54 9.81
C ARG A 78 -18.87 -1.03 11.25
N PHE A 79 -18.10 0.00 11.61
CA PHE A 79 -18.20 0.69 12.90
C PHE A 79 -19.26 1.81 12.91
N GLY A 80 -20.01 2.00 11.82
CA GLY A 80 -21.11 2.97 11.72
C GLY A 80 -20.65 4.42 11.54
N SER A 81 -19.39 4.65 11.17
CA SER A 81 -18.83 5.99 10.90
C SER A 81 -18.77 6.25 9.39
N ASP A 82 -18.74 7.53 8.98
CA ASP A 82 -18.65 7.88 7.56
C ASP A 82 -17.22 7.67 7.01
N PRO A 83 -17.01 6.70 6.10
CA PRO A 83 -15.71 6.44 5.50
C PRO A 83 -15.22 7.58 4.61
N ALA A 84 -16.09 8.44 4.06
CA ALA A 84 -15.67 9.52 3.16
C ALA A 84 -14.80 10.56 3.88
N VAL A 85 -15.07 10.83 5.16
CA VAL A 85 -14.37 11.84 5.96
C VAL A 85 -13.07 11.29 6.54
N SER A 86 -13.07 10.04 6.98
CA SER A 86 -11.97 9.51 7.80
C SER A 86 -10.98 8.61 7.04
N SER A 87 -11.41 7.93 5.97
CA SER A 87 -10.57 6.93 5.30
C SER A 87 -9.26 7.46 4.72
N GLY A 88 -9.22 8.74 4.31
CA GLY A 88 -8.01 9.35 3.75
C GLY A 88 -6.89 9.45 4.78
N VAL A 89 -7.21 9.96 5.99
CA VAL A 89 -6.24 10.14 7.07
C VAL A 89 -5.71 8.79 7.56
N PHE A 90 -6.60 7.81 7.75
CA PHE A 90 -6.19 6.46 8.14
C PHE A 90 -5.37 5.76 7.05
N LEU A 91 -5.68 5.99 5.77
CA LEU A 91 -4.89 5.41 4.69
C LEU A 91 -3.46 5.96 4.71
N THR A 92 -3.30 7.28 4.81
CA THR A 92 -1.97 7.89 4.84
C THR A 92 -1.17 7.46 6.06
N THR A 93 -1.78 7.34 7.23
CA THR A 93 -1.07 6.88 8.43
C THR A 93 -0.59 5.44 8.30
N VAL A 94 -1.41 4.56 7.72
CA VAL A 94 -1.01 3.17 7.45
C VAL A 94 0.14 3.12 6.46
N THR A 95 0.08 3.90 5.36
CA THR A 95 1.18 3.92 4.39
C THR A 95 2.45 4.55 4.94
N ASP A 96 2.36 5.55 5.83
CA ASP A 96 3.53 6.14 6.46
C ASP A 96 4.22 5.15 7.40
N VAL A 97 3.44 4.47 8.26
CA VAL A 97 3.96 3.47 9.18
C VAL A 97 4.54 2.28 8.44
N VAL A 98 3.82 1.72 7.46
CA VAL A 98 4.29 0.56 6.70
C VAL A 98 5.49 0.93 5.85
N GLY A 99 5.47 2.06 5.14
CA GLY A 99 6.58 2.52 4.32
C GLY A 99 7.86 2.70 5.14
N PHE A 100 7.75 3.39 6.29
CA PHE A 100 8.89 3.63 7.16
C PHE A 100 9.43 2.33 7.79
N LEU A 101 8.55 1.51 8.37
CA LEU A 101 8.95 0.25 9.01
C LEU A 101 9.53 -0.76 8.01
N SER A 102 8.96 -0.83 6.81
CA SER A 102 9.45 -1.75 5.78
C SER A 102 10.84 -1.34 5.31
N PHE A 103 11.06 -0.04 5.04
CA PHE A 103 12.36 0.45 4.62
C PHE A 103 13.42 0.29 5.70
N LEU A 104 13.16 0.80 6.91
CA LEU A 104 14.13 0.76 8.00
C LEU A 104 14.38 -0.67 8.49
N GLY A 105 13.31 -1.48 8.58
CA GLY A 105 13.42 -2.88 8.99
C GLY A 105 14.24 -3.72 8.01
N LEU A 106 14.00 -3.56 6.70
CA LEU A 106 14.80 -4.23 5.67
C LEU A 106 16.24 -3.72 5.64
N ALA A 107 16.46 -2.42 5.80
CA ALA A 107 17.80 -1.85 5.86
C ALA A 107 18.60 -2.44 7.03
N VAL A 108 18.03 -2.48 8.23
CA VAL A 108 18.67 -3.05 9.43
C VAL A 108 18.94 -4.54 9.28
N TYR A 109 18.04 -5.29 8.64
CA TYR A 109 18.20 -6.73 8.45
C TYR A 109 19.26 -7.08 7.39
N VAL A 110 19.38 -6.29 6.33
CA VAL A 110 20.28 -6.58 5.20
C VAL A 110 21.66 -5.94 5.35
N LEU A 111 21.76 -4.80 6.04
CA LEU A 111 23.01 -4.01 6.16
C LEU A 111 23.76 -4.20 7.49
N ASN A 112 23.21 -4.96 8.45
CA ASN A 112 23.97 -5.47 9.61
C ASN A 112 24.61 -6.81 9.30
#